data_AF-A0A957CBD1-F1
#
_entry.id   AF-A0A957CBD1-F1
#
_cell.length_a   1.000
_cell.length_b   1.000
_cell.length_c   1.000
_cell.angle_alpha   90.00
_cell.angle_beta   90.00
_cell.angle_gamma   90.00
#
_symmetry.space_group_name_H-M   'P 1'
#
loop_
_entity.id
_entity.type
_entity.pdbx_description
1 polymer ?
#
loop_
_entity_poly.entity_id
_entity_poly.type
_entity_poly.pdbx_seq_one_letter_code
_entity_poly.pdbx_strand_id
1 'polypeptide(L)'
;MSPHLLDNILKQNGYIRPETLAEVDPNLIPLIEDIANEEGLSISETVNRLLSFAIGEHHATNDNLLRWDSLTPRQQDTAAYACLGYSNMEIAQKMSISVNTVKSHLRQVLQTFVAGTKGELQLLLVSWDFSDWKKRDPHLDSSPHTYPDMR
;
A
#
# COMPACT_ATOMS: atom_id res chain seq x y z
N MET A 1 -33.35 -37.95 8.80
CA MET A 1 -32.34 -37.22 8.00
C MET A 1 -31.00 -37.41 8.68
N SER A 2 -29.98 -37.84 7.93
CA SER A 2 -28.63 -38.04 8.50
C SER A 2 -28.03 -36.66 8.84
N PRO A 3 -27.45 -36.46 10.04
CA PRO A 3 -26.85 -35.19 10.47
C PRO A 3 -25.89 -34.58 9.44
N HIS A 4 -25.14 -35.43 8.74
CA HIS A 4 -24.16 -35.03 7.72
C HIS A 4 -24.76 -34.37 6.47
N LEU A 5 -26.05 -34.57 6.19
CA LEU A 5 -26.71 -33.95 5.05
C LEU A 5 -27.01 -32.46 5.32
N LEU A 6 -27.36 -32.12 6.55
CA LEU A 6 -27.60 -30.73 6.96
C LEU A 6 -26.31 -29.92 6.92
N ASP A 7 -25.21 -30.48 7.44
CA ASP A 7 -23.89 -29.81 7.41
C ASP A 7 -23.41 -29.51 6.00
N ASN A 8 -23.59 -30.45 5.06
CA ASN A 8 -23.21 -30.24 3.66
C ASN A 8 -24.06 -29.17 2.97
N ILE A 9 -25.36 -29.15 3.23
CA ILE A 9 -26.27 -28.13 2.67
C ILE A 9 -25.91 -26.74 3.23
N LEU A 10 -25.60 -26.64 4.52
CA LEU A 10 -25.21 -25.39 5.16
C LEU A 10 -23.85 -24.87 4.66
N LYS A 11 -22.88 -25.77 4.39
CA LYS A 11 -21.59 -25.42 3.77
C LYS A 11 -21.77 -24.92 2.32
N GLN A 12 -22.59 -25.60 1.51
CA GLN A 12 -22.83 -25.24 0.11
C GLN A 12 -23.57 -23.90 -0.05
N ASN A 13 -24.39 -23.53 0.92
CA ASN A 13 -25.12 -22.26 0.93
C ASN A 13 -24.39 -21.13 1.68
N GLY A 14 -23.14 -21.35 2.10
CA GLY A 14 -22.31 -20.34 2.78
C GLY A 14 -22.71 -20.02 4.22
N TYR A 15 -23.64 -20.78 4.83
CA TYR A 15 -24.04 -20.64 6.23
C TYR A 15 -23.02 -21.25 7.20
N ILE A 16 -22.20 -22.20 6.73
CA ILE A 16 -21.01 -22.69 7.43
C ILE A 16 -19.81 -22.37 6.55
N ARG A 17 -18.98 -21.42 6.98
CA ARG A 17 -17.66 -21.21 6.37
C ARG A 17 -16.80 -22.41 6.77
N PRO A 18 -16.32 -23.25 5.85
CA PRO A 18 -15.39 -24.31 6.22
C PRO A 18 -14.18 -23.62 6.86
N GLU A 19 -13.81 -24.03 8.07
CA GLU A 19 -12.61 -23.55 8.74
C GLU A 19 -11.44 -23.88 7.84
N THR A 20 -10.98 -22.87 7.10
CA THR A 20 -9.89 -23.04 6.15
C THR A 20 -8.63 -22.97 7.00
N LEU A 21 -8.15 -24.14 7.43
CA LEU A 21 -6.89 -24.25 8.14
C LEU A 21 -5.76 -23.96 7.17
N ALA A 22 -5.14 -22.80 7.32
CA ALA A 22 -3.84 -22.52 6.75
C ALA A 22 -2.78 -23.06 7.73
N GLU A 23 -1.89 -23.92 7.26
CA GLU A 23 -0.75 -24.38 8.07
C GLU A 23 0.22 -23.21 8.28
N VAL A 24 0.59 -22.98 9.54
CA VAL A 24 1.65 -22.03 9.91
C VAL A 24 2.98 -22.74 9.78
N ASP A 25 3.97 -22.08 9.17
CA ASP A 25 5.33 -22.62 9.08
C ASP A 25 5.83 -23.00 10.50
N PRO A 26 6.24 -24.27 10.72
CA PRO A 26 6.70 -24.73 12.02
C PRO A 26 7.86 -23.91 12.61
N ASN A 27 8.68 -23.26 11.77
CA ASN A 27 9.78 -22.42 12.24
C ASN A 27 9.29 -21.09 12.84
N LEU A 28 8.05 -20.68 12.56
CA LEU A 28 7.45 -19.47 13.13
C LEU A 28 6.79 -19.75 14.48
N ILE A 29 6.46 -21.01 14.79
CA ILE A 29 5.79 -21.38 16.05
C ILE A 29 6.59 -20.90 17.28
N PRO A 30 7.92 -21.15 17.40
CA PRO A 30 8.68 -20.68 18.55
C PRO A 30 8.70 -19.15 18.67
N LEU A 31 8.77 -18.43 17.54
CA LEU A 31 8.75 -16.97 17.52
C LEU A 31 7.40 -16.41 17.97
N ILE A 32 6.31 -17.06 17.57
CA ILE A 32 4.95 -16.69 17.98
C ILE A 32 4.75 -16.99 19.47
N GLU A 33 5.26 -18.12 19.96
CA GLU A 33 5.24 -18.48 21.38
C GLU A 33 6.00 -17.45 22.23
N ASP A 34 7.18 -17.01 21.78
CA ASP A 34 7.95 -15.97 22.46
C ASP A 34 7.16 -14.66 22.57
N ILE A 35 6.57 -14.18 21.46
CA ILE A 35 5.74 -12.96 21.46
C ILE A 35 4.51 -13.13 22.37
N ALA A 36 3.85 -14.28 22.30
CA ALA A 36 2.68 -14.58 23.13
C ALA A 36 3.03 -14.54 24.63
N ASN A 37 4.17 -15.11 25.01
CA ASN A 37 4.67 -15.10 26.39
C ASN A 37 5.07 -13.69 26.85
N GLU A 38 5.75 -12.92 26.01
CA GLU A 38 6.16 -11.55 26.31
C GLU A 38 4.97 -10.62 26.57
N GLU A 39 3.89 -10.81 25.80
CA GLU A 39 2.69 -9.95 25.87
C GLU A 39 1.57 -10.52 26.77
N GLY A 40 1.75 -11.73 27.30
CA GLY A 40 0.75 -12.42 28.12
C GLY A 40 -0.52 -12.81 27.35
N LEU A 41 -0.41 -13.04 26.04
CA LEU A 41 -1.50 -13.41 25.15
C LEU A 41 -1.46 -14.90 24.84
N SER A 42 -2.56 -15.47 24.36
CA SER A 42 -2.54 -16.83 23.80
C SER A 42 -1.87 -16.84 22.41
N ILE A 43 -1.38 -18.03 22.01
CA ILE A 43 -0.83 -18.25 20.66
C ILE A 43 -1.86 -17.87 19.59
N SER A 44 -3.13 -18.25 19.78
CA SER A 44 -4.21 -17.94 18.82
C SER A 44 -4.48 -16.44 18.69
N GLU A 45 -4.50 -15.70 19.79
CA GLU A 45 -4.66 -14.24 19.76
C GLU A 45 -3.47 -13.57 19.07
N THR A 46 -2.26 -14.05 19.37
CA THR A 46 -1.02 -13.54 18.77
C THR A 46 -1.01 -13.79 17.25
N VAL A 47 -1.32 -15.01 16.81
CA VAL A 47 -1.46 -15.35 15.38
C VAL A 47 -2.48 -14.46 14.69
N ASN A 48 -3.69 -14.34 15.24
CA ASN A 48 -4.74 -13.53 14.62
C ASN A 48 -4.38 -12.06 14.57
N ARG A 49 -3.70 -11.52 15.59
CA ARG A 49 -3.21 -10.14 15.60
C ARG A 49 -2.15 -9.91 14.54
N LEU A 50 -1.15 -10.79 14.46
CA LEU A 50 -0.08 -10.72 13.47
C LEU A 50 -0.64 -10.83 12.04
N LEU A 51 -1.56 -11.76 11.80
CA LEU A 51 -2.25 -11.88 10.52
C LEU A 51 -3.10 -10.66 10.20
N SER A 52 -3.87 -10.14 11.16
CA SER A 52 -4.67 -8.92 10.95
C SER A 52 -3.79 -7.72 10.63
N PHE A 53 -2.65 -7.58 11.30
CA PHE A 53 -1.66 -6.56 11.02
C PHE A 53 -1.06 -6.73 9.63
N ALA A 54 -0.54 -7.91 9.29
CA ALA A 54 0.08 -8.18 7.99
C ALA A 54 -0.92 -8.01 6.83
N ILE A 55 -2.16 -8.46 7.01
CA ILE A 55 -3.25 -8.27 6.04
C ILE A 55 -3.58 -6.76 5.91
N GLY A 56 -3.64 -6.02 7.02
CA GLY A 56 -3.85 -4.57 7.02
C GLY A 56 -2.76 -3.82 6.25
N GLU A 57 -1.49 -4.12 6.55
CA GLU A 57 -0.32 -3.56 5.85
C GLU A 57 -0.33 -3.90 4.35
N HIS A 58 -0.68 -5.14 4.01
CA HIS A 58 -0.79 -5.57 2.61
C HIS A 58 -1.94 -4.86 1.87
N HIS A 59 -3.11 -4.68 2.50
CA HIS A 59 -4.21 -3.93 1.91
C HIS A 59 -3.86 -2.44 1.73
N ALA A 60 -3.20 -1.82 2.70
CA ALA A 60 -2.75 -0.44 2.56
C ALA A 60 -1.78 -0.27 1.39
N THR A 61 -0.84 -1.20 1.22
CA THR A 61 0.10 -1.23 0.09
C THR A 61 -0.62 -1.42 -1.25
N ASN A 62 -1.52 -2.40 -1.33
CA ASN A 62 -2.29 -2.69 -2.55
C ASN A 62 -3.23 -1.53 -2.93
N ASP A 63 -3.86 -0.89 -1.95
CA ASP A 63 -4.70 0.28 -2.18
C ASP A 63 -3.88 1.47 -2.69
N ASN A 64 -2.68 1.69 -2.16
CA ASN A 64 -1.78 2.75 -2.63
C ASN A 64 -1.31 2.50 -4.07
N LEU A 65 -1.07 1.24 -4.45
CA LEU A 65 -0.76 0.87 -5.83
C LEU A 65 -1.94 1.15 -6.78
N LEU A 66 -3.16 0.71 -6.41
CA LEU A 66 -4.35 0.99 -7.21
C LEU A 66 -4.61 2.49 -7.36
N ARG A 67 -4.41 3.26 -6.28
CA ARG A 67 -4.50 4.73 -6.31
C ARG A 67 -3.44 5.33 -7.22
N TRP A 68 -2.20 4.84 -7.16
CA TRP A 68 -1.12 5.29 -8.04
C TRP A 68 -1.41 5.03 -9.51
N ASP A 69 -1.92 3.85 -9.85
CA ASP A 69 -2.27 3.47 -11.22
C ASP A 69 -3.47 4.26 -11.76
N SER A 70 -4.33 4.78 -10.88
CA SER A 70 -5.43 5.67 -11.26
C SER A 70 -4.99 7.11 -11.58
N LEU A 71 -3.77 7.50 -11.19
CA LEU A 71 -3.23 8.82 -11.50
C LEU A 71 -2.84 8.93 -12.98
N THR A 72 -3.08 10.11 -13.57
CA THR A 72 -2.49 10.44 -14.87
C THR A 72 -0.96 10.52 -14.78
N PRO A 73 -0.21 10.32 -15.88
CA PRO A 73 1.26 10.39 -15.85
C PRO A 73 1.80 11.71 -15.26
N ARG A 74 1.15 12.84 -15.53
CA ARG A 74 1.54 14.14 -14.96
C ARG A 74 1.26 14.25 -13.46
N GLN A 75 0.21 13.59 -12.97
CA GLN A 75 -0.06 13.50 -11.54
C GLN A 75 0.94 12.57 -10.84
N GLN A 76 1.31 11.44 -11.46
CA GLN A 76 2.37 10.55 -10.96
C GLN A 76 3.71 11.29 -10.85
N ASP A 77 4.10 12.05 -11.88
CA ASP A 77 5.29 12.92 -11.81
C ASP A 77 5.22 13.89 -10.64
N THR A 78 4.09 14.59 -10.49
CA THR A 78 3.88 15.55 -9.40
C THR A 78 3.96 14.88 -8.03
N ALA A 79 3.36 13.69 -7.87
CA ALA A 79 3.37 12.91 -6.64
C ALA A 79 4.79 12.43 -6.29
N ALA A 80 5.53 11.90 -7.28
CA ALA A 80 6.91 11.45 -7.10
C ALA A 80 7.82 12.61 -6.66
N TYR A 81 7.76 13.77 -7.33
CA TYR A 81 8.56 14.92 -6.92
C TYR A 81 8.16 15.44 -5.53
N ALA A 82 6.88 15.40 -5.18
CA ALA A 82 6.45 15.73 -3.83
C ALA A 82 7.01 14.76 -2.79
N CYS A 83 7.05 13.45 -3.08
CA CYS A 83 7.62 12.42 -2.21
C CYS A 83 9.14 12.56 -2.05
N LEU A 84 9.83 13.01 -3.11
CA LEU A 84 11.26 13.36 -3.08
C LEU A 84 11.57 14.66 -2.32
N GLY A 85 10.56 15.37 -1.80
CA GLY A 85 10.73 16.56 -0.98
C GLY A 85 10.76 17.88 -1.73
N TYR A 86 10.61 17.89 -3.07
CA TYR A 86 10.61 19.13 -3.85
C TYR A 86 9.46 20.07 -3.42
N SER A 87 9.73 21.38 -3.49
CA SER A 87 8.76 22.45 -3.33
C SER A 87 7.91 22.61 -4.59
N ASN A 88 6.72 23.21 -4.47
CA ASN A 88 5.84 23.44 -5.63
C ASN A 88 6.51 24.26 -6.74
N MET A 89 7.47 25.12 -6.37
CA MET A 89 8.24 25.93 -7.32
C MET A 89 9.27 25.07 -8.07
N GLU A 90 10.00 24.20 -7.38
CA GLU A 90 10.96 23.30 -8.02
C GLU A 90 10.26 22.26 -8.90
N ILE A 91 9.10 21.75 -8.46
CA ILE A 91 8.25 20.86 -9.27
C ILE A 91 7.81 21.57 -10.55
N ALA A 92 7.34 22.82 -10.44
CA ALA A 92 6.90 23.63 -11.56
C ALA A 92 8.03 23.82 -12.59
N GLN A 93 9.25 24.11 -12.12
CA GLN A 93 10.42 24.22 -12.97
C GLN A 93 10.76 22.89 -13.67
N LYS A 94 10.82 21.78 -12.92
CA LYS A 94 11.13 20.45 -13.49
C LYS A 94 10.12 20.01 -14.54
N MET A 95 8.85 20.29 -14.31
CA MET A 95 7.77 19.89 -15.21
C MET A 95 7.48 20.93 -16.31
N SER A 96 8.17 22.08 -16.31
CA SER A 96 7.93 23.20 -17.23
C SER A 96 6.46 23.64 -17.27
N ILE A 97 5.83 23.76 -16.09
CA ILE A 97 4.44 24.20 -15.90
C ILE A 97 4.34 25.31 -14.84
N SER A 98 3.16 25.90 -14.69
CA SER A 98 2.96 26.92 -13.64
C SER A 98 2.85 26.29 -12.24
N VAL A 99 3.25 27.04 -11.20
CA VAL A 99 3.05 26.65 -9.80
C VAL A 99 1.56 26.40 -9.48
N ASN A 100 0.66 27.13 -10.14
CA ASN A 100 -0.79 26.91 -9.98
C ASN A 100 -1.21 25.55 -10.56
N THR A 101 -0.64 25.15 -11.71
CA THR A 101 -0.87 23.83 -12.29
C THR A 101 -0.35 22.72 -11.38
N VAL A 102 0.83 22.90 -10.76
CA VAL A 102 1.35 21.97 -9.75
C VAL A 102 0.40 21.85 -8.55
N LYS A 103 -0.09 22.97 -8.02
CA LYS A 103 -1.07 22.96 -6.92
C LYS A 103 -2.35 22.21 -7.30
N SER A 104 -2.84 22.40 -8.52
CA SER A 104 -4.01 21.67 -9.05
C SER A 104 -3.73 20.17 -9.16
N HIS A 105 -2.57 19.78 -9.70
CA HIS A 105 -2.18 18.36 -9.76
C HIS A 105 -2.04 17.75 -8.37
N LEU A 106 -1.36 18.43 -7.44
CA LEU A 106 -1.23 17.98 -6.05
C LEU A 106 -2.57 17.83 -5.36
N ARG A 107 -3.52 18.75 -5.58
CA ARG A 107 -4.87 18.61 -5.02
C ARG A 107 -5.54 17.32 -5.48
N GLN A 108 -5.43 16.97 -6.77
CA GLN A 108 -5.99 15.73 -7.28
C GLN A 108 -5.27 14.50 -6.73
N VAL A 109 -3.93 14.54 -6.66
CA VAL A 109 -3.15 13.46 -6.04
C VAL A 109 -3.57 13.24 -4.60
N LEU A 110 -3.61 14.30 -3.78
CA LEU A 110 -4.02 14.23 -2.38
C LEU A 110 -5.44 13.68 -2.22
N GLN A 111 -6.37 14.07 -3.10
CA GLN A 111 -7.72 13.52 -3.11
C GLN A 111 -7.75 12.03 -3.43
N THR A 112 -6.98 11.57 -4.42
CA THR A 112 -6.88 10.14 -4.77
C THR A 112 -6.29 9.31 -3.63
N PHE A 113 -5.32 9.87 -2.90
CA PHE A 113 -4.68 9.22 -1.75
C PHE A 113 -5.40 9.42 -0.41
N VAL A 114 -6.52 10.17 -0.41
CA VAL A 114 -7.25 10.55 0.81
C VAL A 114 -6.33 11.23 1.85
N ALA A 115 -5.29 11.92 1.37
CA ALA A 115 -4.32 12.62 2.19
C ALA A 115 -4.71 14.09 2.34
N GLY A 116 -4.66 14.63 3.56
CA GLY A 116 -4.91 16.04 3.84
C GLY A 116 -3.71 16.94 3.53
N THR A 117 -2.49 16.39 3.52
CA THR A 117 -1.25 17.17 3.32
C THR A 117 -0.21 16.46 2.48
N LYS A 118 0.77 17.22 1.96
CA LYS A 118 1.95 16.68 1.26
C LYS A 118 2.78 15.75 2.16
N GLY A 119 2.87 16.04 3.46
CA GLY A 119 3.61 15.20 4.41
C GLY A 119 2.91 13.86 4.67
N GLU A 120 1.57 13.86 4.68
CA GLU A 120 0.80 12.62 4.77
C GLU A 120 0.94 11.76 3.52
N LEU A 121 0.94 12.37 2.33
CA LEU A 121 1.26 11.66 1.09
C LEU A 121 2.66 11.02 1.12
N GLN A 122 3.66 11.75 1.64
CA GLN A 122 5.02 11.23 1.84
C GLN A 122 5.04 10.03 2.79
N LEU A 123 4.26 10.07 3.86
CA LEU A 123 4.16 8.96 4.81
C LEU A 123 3.50 7.73 4.20
N LEU A 124 2.39 7.91 3.45
CA LEU A 124 1.68 6.83 2.78
C LEU A 124 2.54 6.09 1.75
N LEU A 125 3.50 6.80 1.14
CA LEU A 125 4.38 6.28 0.09
C LEU A 125 5.84 6.16 0.55
N VAL A 126 6.08 6.09 1.87
CA VAL A 126 7.43 6.13 2.45
C VAL A 126 8.30 4.93 2.05
N SER A 127 7.69 3.76 1.82
CA SER A 127 8.40 2.55 1.40
C SER A 127 8.80 2.57 -0.08
N TRP A 128 8.29 3.52 -0.87
CA TRP A 128 8.49 3.53 -2.33
C TRP A 128 9.78 4.23 -2.74
N ASP A 129 10.48 3.68 -3.74
CA ASP A 129 11.67 4.30 -4.31
C ASP A 129 11.33 5.23 -5.49
N PHE A 130 11.40 6.55 -5.26
CA PHE A 130 11.22 7.57 -6.31
C PHE A 130 12.53 8.04 -6.95
N SER A 131 13.67 7.39 -6.70
CA SER A 131 14.99 7.85 -7.15
C SER A 131 15.11 8.08 -8.65
N ASP A 132 14.34 7.37 -9.47
CA ASP A 132 14.36 7.55 -10.92
C ASP A 132 13.78 8.90 -11.36
N TRP A 133 12.81 9.45 -10.64
CA TRP A 133 12.31 10.81 -10.91
C TRP A 133 13.36 11.87 -10.59
N LYS A 134 14.27 11.62 -9.64
CA LYS A 134 15.37 12.55 -9.36
C LYS A 134 16.32 12.69 -10.56
N LYS A 135 16.52 11.61 -11.32
CA LYS A 135 17.42 11.53 -12.48
C LYS A 135 16.81 12.12 -13.75
N ARG A 136 15.47 12.25 -13.83
CA ARG A 136 14.77 12.90 -14.94
C ARG A 136 15.10 14.40 -14.95
N ASP A 137 16.19 14.74 -15.61
CA ASP A 137 16.53 16.11 -16.00
C ASP A 137 15.71 16.48 -17.25
N PRO A 138 14.92 17.56 -17.25
CA PRO A 138 14.07 17.94 -18.38
C PRO A 138 14.85 18.22 -19.68
N HIS A 139 16.18 18.26 -19.64
CA HIS A 139 16.98 18.55 -20.82
C HIS A 139 17.37 17.35 -21.69
N LEU A 140 17.20 16.08 -21.27
CA LEU A 140 17.85 15.00 -22.05
C LEU A 140 17.20 13.62 -22.24
N ASP A 141 16.07 13.24 -21.66
CA ASP A 141 15.66 11.83 -21.77
C ASP A 141 14.24 11.57 -22.29
N SER A 142 14.20 10.97 -23.48
CA SER A 142 13.04 10.35 -24.11
C SER A 142 13.18 8.82 -23.97
N SER A 143 13.19 8.30 -22.73
CA SER A 143 13.23 6.86 -22.46
C SER A 143 11.96 6.34 -21.78
N PRO A 144 11.59 5.07 -22.02
CA PRO A 144 10.30 4.52 -21.62
C PRO A 144 10.21 4.36 -20.10
N HIS A 145 8.98 4.48 -19.59
CA HIS A 145 8.65 4.55 -18.18
C HIS A 145 9.10 3.29 -17.42
N THR A 146 10.20 3.38 -16.69
CA THR A 146 10.53 2.45 -15.61
C THR A 146 9.69 2.84 -14.39
N TYR A 147 8.85 1.92 -13.92
CA TYR A 147 8.08 2.04 -12.70
C TYR A 147 9.02 1.96 -11.48
N PRO A 148 8.69 2.62 -10.36
CA PRO A 148 9.49 2.53 -9.14
C PRO A 148 9.53 1.08 -8.64
N ASP A 149 10.65 0.65 -8.05
CA ASP A 149 10.79 -0.65 -7.39
C ASP A 149 9.95 -0.64 -6.10
N MET A 150 8.80 -1.33 -6.11
CA MET A 150 7.77 -1.32 -5.07
C MET A 150 8.08 -2.31 -3.93
N ARG A 151 9.27 -2.19 -3.32
CA ARG A 151 9.71 -3.11 -2.26
C ARG A 151 8.96 -2.96 -0.95
#